data_AF-A0A7H4NV90-F1
#
_entry.id   AF-A0A7H4NV90-F1
#
_cell.length_a   1.000
_cell.length_b   1.000
_cell.length_c   1.000
_cell.angle_alpha   90.00
_cell.angle_beta   90.00
_cell.angle_gamma   90.00
#
_symmetry.space_group_name_H-M   'P 1'
#
loop_
_entity.id
_entity.type
_entity.pdbx_description
1 polymer ?
#
loop_
_entity_poly.entity_id
_entity_poly.type
_entity_poly.pdbx_seq_one_letter_code
_entity_poly.pdbx_strand_id
1 'polypeptide(L)'
;MISLRHTALGLALSLAFAGQALAVTTIPFWHSMEGELGKEVDSLAQRFNAANPDYKIVPVYKGNYEQSLSAGIAAFRTGNAPAILQVYEVGTATMMASKAIKPVYQVFSDAGIQFDETQFVPTVSGYYTDSKTGHLLSQPFNSSTPVLYYNKDAFKKSRFRPGTAAENLAGSGGVYREAEGRRDEVRLRQRLAGLDPD
;
A
#
# COMPACT_ATOMS: atom_id res chain seq x y z
N MET A 1 -69.97 23.41 -10.49
CA MET A 1 -69.01 24.14 -9.63
C MET A 1 -68.21 23.11 -8.85
N ILE A 2 -67.16 22.58 -9.47
CA ILE A 2 -66.31 21.53 -8.88
C ILE A 2 -65.37 22.21 -7.87
N SER A 3 -65.46 21.74 -6.64
CA SER A 3 -64.92 22.34 -5.43
C SER A 3 -63.40 22.48 -5.47
N LEU A 4 -62.93 23.73 -5.47
CA LEU A 4 -61.52 24.17 -5.39
C LEU A 4 -60.76 23.69 -4.13
N ARG A 5 -61.43 22.96 -3.23
CA ARG A 5 -60.88 22.48 -1.96
C ARG A 5 -60.10 21.16 -2.07
N HIS A 6 -60.26 20.40 -3.15
CA HIS A 6 -59.62 19.09 -3.31
C HIS A 6 -58.26 19.16 -4.04
N THR A 7 -57.98 20.27 -4.73
CA THR A 7 -56.70 20.48 -5.43
C THR A 7 -55.56 20.91 -4.50
N ALA A 8 -55.87 21.48 -3.34
CA ALA A 8 -54.84 21.92 -2.38
C ALA A 8 -54.22 20.76 -1.57
N LEU A 9 -54.95 19.66 -1.35
CA LEU A 9 -54.48 18.52 -0.54
C LEU A 9 -53.51 17.62 -1.33
N GLY A 10 -53.67 17.52 -2.66
CA GLY A 10 -52.78 16.73 -3.51
C GLY A 10 -51.38 17.33 -3.68
N LEU A 11 -51.23 18.66 -3.54
CA LEU A 11 -49.96 19.35 -3.70
C LEU A 11 -49.08 19.28 -2.44
N ALA A 12 -49.67 19.10 -1.25
CA ALA A 12 -48.92 18.96 -0.01
C ALA A 12 -48.29 17.55 0.15
N LEU A 13 -48.90 16.53 -0.46
CA LEU A 13 -48.41 15.15 -0.35
C LEU A 13 -47.24 14.85 -1.32
N SER A 14 -47.10 15.61 -2.42
CA SER A 14 -46.00 15.45 -3.37
C SER A 14 -44.68 16.07 -2.90
N LEU A 15 -44.70 17.06 -1.99
CA LEU A 15 -43.49 17.63 -1.40
C LEU A 15 -42.85 16.76 -0.29
N ALA A 16 -43.60 15.81 0.29
CA ALA A 16 -43.04 14.90 1.30
C ALA A 16 -42.17 13.78 0.69
N PHE A 17 -42.19 13.63 -0.64
CA PHE A 17 -41.35 12.70 -1.41
C PHE A 17 -40.15 13.38 -2.08
N ALA A 18 -39.84 14.63 -1.73
CA ALA A 18 -38.53 15.21 -2.03
C ALA A 18 -37.48 14.34 -1.30
N GLY A 19 -36.92 13.38 -2.04
CA GLY A 19 -35.98 12.39 -1.54
C GLY A 19 -34.92 13.08 -0.71
N GLN A 20 -34.61 12.50 0.45
CA GLN A 20 -33.42 12.89 1.18
C GLN A 20 -32.26 12.75 0.21
N ALA A 21 -31.72 13.87 -0.25
CA ALA A 21 -30.43 13.86 -0.91
C ALA A 21 -29.43 13.38 0.15
N LEU A 22 -29.15 12.08 0.15
CA LEU A 22 -28.15 11.49 1.02
C LEU A 22 -26.84 12.19 0.70
N ALA A 23 -26.31 12.93 1.67
CA ALA A 23 -25.03 13.59 1.51
C ALA A 23 -23.96 12.52 1.27
N VAL A 24 -23.17 12.66 0.19
CA VAL A 24 -22.08 11.74 -0.15
C VAL A 24 -21.10 11.65 1.03
N THR A 25 -20.90 10.45 1.57
CA THR A 25 -20.01 10.23 2.70
C THR A 25 -18.56 10.31 2.24
N THR A 26 -17.84 11.33 2.68
CA THR A 26 -16.41 11.51 2.35
C THR A 26 -15.54 10.69 3.29
N ILE A 27 -14.62 9.91 2.73
CA ILE A 27 -13.75 8.96 3.43
C ILE A 27 -12.29 9.36 3.15
N PRO A 28 -11.62 10.09 4.07
CA PRO A 28 -10.22 10.46 3.91
C PRO A 28 -9.31 9.23 3.98
N PHE A 29 -8.43 9.09 2.98
CA PHE A 29 -7.41 8.04 2.92
C PHE A 29 -6.02 8.66 2.87
N TRP A 30 -5.24 8.54 3.93
CA TRP A 30 -3.87 9.04 3.99
C TRP A 30 -2.86 7.96 3.57
N HIS A 31 -1.96 8.29 2.64
CA HIS A 31 -1.00 7.33 2.08
C HIS A 31 0.40 7.92 1.87
N SER A 32 1.36 7.04 1.59
CA SER A 32 2.78 7.34 1.34
C SER A 32 3.24 6.99 -0.08
N MET A 33 2.30 6.70 -0.99
CA MET A 33 2.60 6.50 -2.41
C MET A 33 2.94 7.80 -3.14
N GLU A 34 4.16 7.88 -3.68
CA GLU A 34 4.68 9.00 -4.46
C GLU A 34 4.73 8.65 -5.96
N GLY A 35 4.80 9.69 -6.82
CA GLY A 35 5.00 9.53 -8.25
C GLY A 35 3.90 8.70 -8.93
N GLU A 36 4.29 7.76 -9.78
CA GLU A 36 3.35 6.89 -10.51
C GLU A 36 2.51 6.01 -9.57
N LEU A 37 3.05 5.60 -8.42
CA LEU A 37 2.27 4.85 -7.45
C LEU A 37 1.14 5.70 -6.85
N GLY A 38 1.40 6.98 -6.59
CA GLY A 38 0.37 7.91 -6.13
C GLY A 38 -0.76 8.08 -7.15
N LYS A 39 -0.41 8.20 -8.44
CA LYS A 39 -1.40 8.26 -9.53
C LYS A 39 -2.25 6.99 -9.61
N GLU A 40 -1.66 5.82 -9.37
CA GLU A 40 -2.43 4.58 -9.34
C GLU A 40 -3.39 4.53 -8.14
N VAL A 41 -3.00 5.05 -6.97
CA VAL A 41 -3.92 5.22 -5.83
C VAL A 41 -5.12 6.10 -6.21
N ASP A 42 -4.87 7.24 -6.85
CA ASP A 42 -5.92 8.14 -7.32
C ASP A 42 -6.85 7.46 -8.33
N SER A 43 -6.29 6.70 -9.28
CA SER A 43 -7.02 5.92 -10.27
C SER A 43 -7.95 4.87 -9.61
N LEU A 44 -7.45 4.14 -8.61
CA LEU A 44 -8.26 3.18 -7.85
C LEU A 44 -9.39 3.86 -7.08
N ALA A 45 -9.10 4.98 -6.41
CA ALA A 45 -10.11 5.76 -5.70
C ALA A 45 -11.17 6.33 -6.65
N GLN A 46 -10.77 6.81 -7.82
CA GLN A 46 -11.69 7.30 -8.84
C GLN A 46 -12.63 6.20 -9.33
N ARG A 47 -12.11 4.99 -9.61
CA ARG A 47 -12.93 3.84 -10.00
C ARG A 47 -13.91 3.44 -8.90
N PHE A 48 -13.47 3.42 -7.65
CA PHE A 48 -14.35 3.15 -6.51
C PHE A 48 -15.47 4.20 -6.40
N ASN A 49 -15.13 5.49 -6.45
CA ASN A 49 -16.09 6.59 -6.34
C ASN A 49 -17.12 6.58 -7.48
N ALA A 50 -16.71 6.19 -8.69
CA ALA A 50 -17.61 6.04 -9.83
C ALA A 50 -18.58 4.86 -9.65
N ALA A 51 -18.11 3.76 -9.07
CA ALA A 51 -18.92 2.57 -8.83
C ALA A 51 -19.82 2.68 -7.58
N ASN A 52 -19.51 3.58 -6.64
CA ASN A 52 -20.16 3.68 -5.34
C ASN A 52 -20.56 5.14 -5.04
N PRO A 53 -21.63 5.68 -5.65
CA PRO A 53 -21.93 7.12 -5.64
C PRO A 53 -22.26 7.69 -4.24
N ASP A 54 -22.64 6.84 -3.29
CA ASP A 54 -22.92 7.26 -1.91
C ASP A 54 -21.65 7.54 -1.09
N TYR A 55 -20.48 7.14 -1.60
CA TYR A 55 -19.19 7.22 -0.92
C TYR A 55 -18.12 7.91 -1.78
N LYS A 56 -17.27 8.69 -1.13
CA LYS A 56 -16.15 9.37 -1.79
C LYS A 56 -14.85 9.17 -1.03
N ILE A 57 -14.01 8.26 -1.52
CA ILE A 57 -12.62 8.10 -1.09
C ILE A 57 -11.82 9.32 -1.55
N VAL A 58 -11.08 9.94 -0.63
CA VAL A 58 -10.20 11.08 -0.90
C VAL A 58 -8.78 10.71 -0.49
N PRO A 59 -7.94 10.24 -1.44
CA PRO A 59 -6.52 10.00 -1.19
C PRO A 59 -5.79 11.30 -0.88
N VAL A 60 -4.89 11.27 0.10
CA VAL A 60 -4.01 12.37 0.46
C VAL A 60 -2.62 11.82 0.73
N TYR A 61 -1.64 12.24 -0.06
CA TYR A 61 -0.24 11.96 0.22
C TYR A 61 0.22 12.70 1.48
N LYS A 62 0.79 11.97 2.45
CA LYS A 62 1.23 12.50 3.74
C LYS A 62 2.75 12.45 3.94
N GLY A 63 3.51 12.25 2.88
CA GLY A 63 4.96 12.05 2.95
C GLY A 63 5.33 10.56 3.02
N ASN A 64 6.57 10.28 3.42
CA ASN A 64 7.05 8.92 3.62
C ASN A 64 6.29 8.20 4.76
N TYR A 65 6.58 6.91 4.96
CA TYR A 65 5.84 6.08 5.91
C TYR A 65 5.93 6.59 7.35
N GLU A 66 7.10 7.05 7.77
CA GLU A 66 7.33 7.58 9.12
C GLU A 66 6.54 8.87 9.35
N GLN A 67 6.52 9.76 8.36
CA GLN A 67 5.76 11.01 8.37
C GLN A 67 4.26 10.73 8.41
N SER A 68 3.77 9.82 7.56
CA SER A 68 2.36 9.45 7.51
C SER A 68 1.87 8.81 8.80
N LEU A 69 2.64 7.87 9.37
CA LEU A 69 2.35 7.25 10.67
C LEU A 69 2.29 8.30 11.79
N SER A 70 3.30 9.17 11.88
CA SER A 70 3.36 10.23 12.89
C SER A 70 2.18 11.19 12.78
N ALA A 71 1.83 11.58 11.54
CA ALA A 71 0.68 12.43 11.27
C ALA A 71 -0.64 11.76 11.68
N GLY A 72 -0.82 10.47 11.39
CA GLY A 72 -2.01 9.71 11.77
C GLY A 72 -2.20 9.62 13.28
N ILE A 73 -1.14 9.30 14.03
CA ILE A 73 -1.17 9.23 15.51
C ILE A 73 -1.50 10.61 16.11
N ALA A 74 -0.89 11.67 15.60
CA ALA A 74 -1.18 13.03 16.06
C ALA A 74 -2.62 13.45 15.74
N ALA A 75 -3.09 13.17 14.53
CA ALA A 75 -4.45 13.48 14.09
C ALA A 75 -5.49 12.77 14.96
N PHE A 76 -5.27 11.50 15.30
CA PHE A 76 -6.16 10.76 16.20
C PHE A 76 -6.30 11.40 17.58
N ARG A 77 -5.18 11.85 18.19
CA ARG A 77 -5.20 12.54 19.49
C ARG A 77 -6.00 13.84 19.48
N THR A 78 -6.16 14.47 18.32
CA THR A 78 -6.91 15.71 18.14
C THR A 78 -8.32 15.50 17.58
N GLY A 79 -8.74 14.25 17.37
CA GLY A 79 -10.05 13.92 16.78
C GLY A 79 -10.15 14.15 15.26
N ASN A 80 -9.03 14.32 14.57
CA ASN A 80 -8.97 14.63 13.14
C ASN A 80 -8.32 13.51 12.29
N ALA A 81 -8.31 12.27 12.78
CA ALA A 81 -7.73 11.14 12.07
C ALA A 81 -8.43 10.87 10.73
N PRO A 82 -7.71 10.37 9.71
CA PRO A 82 -8.34 9.86 8.50
C PRO A 82 -9.12 8.58 8.80
N ALA A 83 -10.06 8.24 7.93
CA ALA A 83 -10.78 6.97 8.02
C ALA A 83 -9.87 5.78 7.64
N ILE A 84 -8.97 5.98 6.69
CA ILE A 84 -8.00 4.98 6.24
C ILE A 84 -6.60 5.59 6.32
N LEU A 85 -5.65 4.85 6.88
CA LEU A 85 -4.24 5.23 6.96
C LEU A 85 -3.37 4.09 6.43
N GLN A 86 -2.54 4.37 5.43
CA GLN A 86 -1.50 3.44 5.00
C GLN A 86 -0.34 3.46 6.00
N VAL A 87 0.02 2.30 6.51
CA VAL A 87 1.15 2.11 7.44
C VAL A 87 2.03 0.98 6.90
N TYR A 88 3.34 1.20 6.86
CA TYR A 88 4.33 0.16 6.56
C TYR A 88 4.33 -0.97 7.61
N GLU A 89 4.93 -2.11 7.26
CA GLU A 89 4.82 -3.35 8.01
C GLU A 89 5.37 -3.22 9.44
N VAL A 90 6.52 -2.54 9.62
CA VAL A 90 7.14 -2.34 10.94
C VAL A 90 6.28 -1.46 11.87
N GLY A 91 5.31 -0.72 11.33
CA GLY A 91 4.38 0.09 12.09
C GLY A 91 3.23 -0.69 12.73
N THR A 92 3.01 -1.96 12.35
CA THR A 92 1.86 -2.78 12.79
C THR A 92 1.73 -2.83 14.31
N ALA A 93 2.81 -3.15 15.03
CA ALA A 93 2.81 -3.21 16.49
C ALA A 93 2.50 -1.86 17.14
N THR A 94 3.01 -0.76 16.54
CA THR A 94 2.71 0.60 17.00
C THR A 94 1.23 0.92 16.87
N MET A 95 0.60 0.55 15.74
CA MET A 95 -0.82 0.77 15.51
C MET A 95 -1.69 -0.07 16.46
N MET A 96 -1.33 -1.32 16.70
CA MET A 96 -2.03 -2.18 17.68
C MET A 96 -1.96 -1.59 19.10
N ALA A 97 -0.79 -1.06 19.51
CA ALA A 97 -0.61 -0.44 20.81
C ALA A 97 -1.33 0.91 20.96
N SER A 98 -1.57 1.62 19.85
CA SER A 98 -2.14 2.97 19.84
C SER A 98 -3.59 3.04 20.33
N LYS A 99 -4.33 1.92 20.28
CA LYS A 99 -5.80 1.87 20.47
C LYS A 99 -6.59 2.80 19.52
N ALA A 100 -5.97 3.23 18.42
CA ALA A 100 -6.53 4.17 17.46
C ALA A 100 -7.13 3.51 16.21
N ILE A 101 -7.09 2.18 16.13
CA ILE A 101 -7.53 1.42 14.97
C ILE A 101 -8.75 0.56 15.31
N LYS A 102 -9.63 0.40 14.33
CA LYS A 102 -10.64 -0.66 14.32
C LYS A 102 -10.12 -1.78 13.40
N PRO A 103 -9.99 -3.03 13.89
CA PRO A 103 -9.58 -4.15 13.05
C PRO A 103 -10.48 -4.29 11.81
N VAL A 104 -9.89 -4.58 10.65
CA VAL A 104 -10.63 -4.65 9.38
C VAL A 104 -11.77 -5.68 9.43
N TYR A 105 -11.56 -6.84 10.04
CA TYR A 105 -12.63 -7.83 10.19
C TYR A 105 -13.87 -7.27 10.95
N GLN A 106 -13.65 -6.38 11.93
CA GLN A 106 -14.75 -5.72 12.65
C GLN A 106 -15.42 -4.65 11.79
N VAL A 107 -14.66 -3.92 10.96
CA VAL A 107 -15.23 -2.95 10.00
C VAL A 107 -16.22 -3.63 9.07
N PHE A 108 -15.85 -4.78 8.50
CA PHE A 108 -16.73 -5.56 7.63
C PHE A 108 -17.93 -6.14 8.39
N SER A 109 -17.70 -6.72 9.57
CA SER A 109 -18.77 -7.27 10.43
C SER A 109 -19.80 -6.21 10.82
N ASP A 110 -19.36 -5.04 11.29
CA ASP A 110 -20.25 -3.94 11.71
C ASP A 110 -21.06 -3.39 10.53
N ALA A 111 -20.49 -3.42 9.32
CA ALA A 111 -21.17 -3.02 8.09
C ALA A 111 -22.11 -4.11 7.52
N GLY A 112 -22.11 -5.32 8.08
CA GLY A 112 -22.88 -6.45 7.55
C GLY A 112 -22.39 -6.95 6.18
N ILE A 113 -21.13 -6.68 5.83
CA ILE A 113 -20.52 -7.07 4.55
C ILE A 113 -19.74 -8.36 4.74
N GLN A 114 -20.00 -9.35 3.90
CA GLN A 114 -19.23 -10.60 3.88
C GLN A 114 -17.77 -10.33 3.51
N PHE A 115 -16.85 -10.86 4.32
CA PHE A 115 -15.41 -10.69 4.11
C PHE A 115 -14.71 -12.04 4.12
N ASP A 116 -14.35 -12.52 2.92
CA ASP A 116 -13.62 -13.77 2.76
C ASP A 116 -12.11 -13.52 2.93
N GLU A 117 -11.58 -13.77 4.14
CA GLU A 117 -10.14 -13.62 4.42
C GLU A 117 -9.27 -14.65 3.67
N THR A 118 -9.85 -15.73 3.14
CA THR A 118 -9.10 -16.79 2.45
C THR A 118 -8.63 -16.37 1.05
N GLN A 119 -9.17 -15.27 0.52
CA GLN A 119 -8.76 -14.71 -0.78
C GLN A 119 -7.33 -14.13 -0.76
N PHE A 120 -6.76 -13.85 0.41
CA PHE A 120 -5.41 -13.33 0.54
C PHE A 120 -4.37 -14.45 0.54
N VAL A 121 -3.24 -14.21 -0.11
CA VAL A 121 -2.08 -15.12 -0.02
C VAL A 121 -1.65 -15.25 1.44
N PRO A 122 -1.67 -16.45 2.05
CA PRO A 122 -1.51 -16.60 3.50
C PRO A 122 -0.20 -16.02 4.07
N THR A 123 0.89 -16.09 3.30
CA THR A 123 2.19 -15.53 3.71
C THR A 123 2.22 -14.00 3.70
N VAL A 124 1.30 -13.37 2.98
CA VAL A 124 1.15 -11.91 2.94
C VAL A 124 0.20 -11.43 4.02
N SER A 125 -1.00 -12.04 4.11
CA SER A 125 -2.01 -11.68 5.11
C SER A 125 -1.56 -11.99 6.53
N GLY A 126 -0.83 -13.09 6.74
CA GLY A 126 -0.38 -13.52 8.06
C GLY A 126 0.45 -12.49 8.82
N TYR A 127 1.13 -11.57 8.12
CA TYR A 127 1.85 -10.45 8.75
C TYR A 127 0.91 -9.48 9.48
N TYR A 128 -0.34 -9.38 9.02
CA TYR A 128 -1.36 -8.43 9.48
C TYR A 128 -2.53 -9.12 10.20
N THR A 129 -2.37 -10.40 10.55
CA THR A 129 -3.37 -11.22 11.22
C THR A 129 -3.16 -11.20 12.73
N ASP A 130 -4.25 -11.13 13.50
CA ASP A 130 -4.21 -11.34 14.94
C ASP A 130 -3.88 -12.81 15.25
N SER A 131 -2.77 -13.03 15.95
CA SER A 131 -2.33 -14.38 16.34
C SER A 131 -3.31 -15.13 17.25
N LYS A 132 -4.23 -14.43 17.93
CA LYS A 132 -5.21 -15.05 18.84
C LYS A 132 -6.47 -15.48 18.12
N THR A 133 -6.98 -14.65 17.21
CA THR A 133 -8.27 -14.85 16.56
C THR A 133 -8.14 -15.40 15.14
N GLY A 134 -6.98 -15.22 14.49
CA GLY A 134 -6.78 -15.58 13.10
C GLY A 134 -7.34 -14.57 12.10
N HIS A 135 -7.96 -13.48 12.57
CA HIS A 135 -8.58 -12.46 11.73
C HIS A 135 -7.64 -11.32 11.34
N LEU A 136 -7.91 -10.68 10.20
CA LEU A 136 -7.12 -9.55 9.73
C LEU A 136 -7.32 -8.30 10.60
N LEU A 137 -6.23 -7.80 11.16
CA LEU A 137 -6.18 -6.51 11.84
C LEU A 137 -6.20 -5.35 10.83
N SER A 138 -5.47 -5.52 9.73
CA SER A 138 -5.34 -4.55 8.64
C SER A 138 -5.24 -5.25 7.30
N GLN A 139 -5.69 -4.60 6.22
CA GLN A 139 -5.63 -5.18 4.89
C GLN A 139 -4.26 -4.94 4.24
N PRO A 140 -3.60 -5.97 3.66
CA PRO A 140 -2.40 -5.78 2.87
C PRO A 140 -2.67 -4.88 1.66
N PHE A 141 -1.79 -3.91 1.39
CA PHE A 141 -1.96 -2.96 0.28
C PHE A 141 -0.86 -3.09 -0.77
N ASN A 142 0.39 -2.81 -0.42
CA ASN A 142 1.54 -2.84 -1.33
C ASN A 142 2.63 -3.77 -0.79
N SER A 143 2.40 -5.07 -0.89
CA SER A 143 3.31 -6.08 -0.34
C SER A 143 4.49 -6.37 -1.26
N SER A 144 5.69 -6.48 -0.68
CA SER A 144 6.91 -6.85 -1.38
C SER A 144 7.64 -7.98 -0.64
N THR A 145 8.37 -8.80 -1.37
CA THR A 145 9.32 -9.76 -0.81
C THR A 145 10.67 -9.56 -1.48
N PRO A 146 11.80 -9.72 -0.76
CA PRO A 146 13.11 -9.66 -1.38
C PRO A 146 13.22 -10.68 -2.52
N VAL A 147 13.74 -10.23 -3.66
CA VAL A 147 14.07 -11.08 -4.80
C VAL A 147 15.50 -10.82 -5.23
N LEU A 148 16.16 -11.87 -5.73
CA LEU A 148 17.51 -11.74 -6.25
C LEU A 148 17.46 -11.45 -7.75
N TYR A 149 17.78 -10.21 -8.12
CA TYR A 149 18.08 -9.88 -9.51
C TYR A 149 19.51 -10.29 -9.85
N TYR A 150 19.70 -10.96 -10.99
CA TYR A 150 21.01 -11.30 -11.51
C TYR A 150 21.09 -11.08 -13.02
N ASN A 151 22.27 -10.69 -13.51
CA ASN A 151 22.51 -10.55 -14.94
C ASN A 151 22.83 -11.92 -15.55
N LYS A 152 21.93 -12.43 -16.39
CA LYS A 152 22.06 -13.75 -17.03
C LYS A 152 23.32 -13.87 -17.90
N ASP A 153 23.72 -12.81 -18.61
CA ASP A 153 24.87 -12.86 -19.51
C ASP A 153 26.18 -12.81 -18.74
N ALA A 154 26.25 -11.99 -17.68
CA ALA A 154 27.36 -12.00 -16.75
C ALA A 154 27.50 -13.38 -16.07
N PHE A 155 26.37 -13.98 -15.67
CA PHE A 155 26.35 -15.28 -15.02
C PHE A 155 26.79 -16.42 -15.96
N LYS A 156 26.41 -16.39 -17.25
CA LYS A 156 26.89 -17.36 -18.25
C LYS A 156 28.39 -17.24 -18.56
N LYS A 157 28.92 -16.01 -18.57
CA LYS A 157 30.35 -15.73 -18.78
C LYS A 157 31.17 -16.11 -17.55
N SER A 158 30.57 -16.04 -16.38
CA SER A 158 31.16 -16.53 -15.14
C SER A 158 31.15 -18.06 -15.13
N ARG A 159 32.17 -18.70 -14.55
CA ARG A 159 32.25 -20.17 -14.45
C ARG A 159 31.30 -20.74 -13.37
N PHE A 160 30.20 -20.05 -13.05
CA PHE A 160 29.25 -20.48 -12.02
C PHE A 160 28.20 -21.44 -12.59
N ARG A 161 28.00 -22.58 -11.91
CA ARG A 161 27.00 -23.59 -12.29
C ARG A 161 25.62 -23.27 -11.68
N PRO A 162 24.51 -23.49 -12.41
CA PRO A 162 23.16 -23.28 -11.89
C PRO A 162 22.78 -24.43 -10.95
N GLY A 163 22.56 -24.13 -9.67
CA GLY A 163 22.14 -25.09 -8.65
C GLY A 163 22.47 -24.66 -7.21
N THR A 164 23.49 -23.81 -7.03
CA THR A 164 24.00 -23.39 -5.72
C THR A 164 23.89 -21.89 -5.50
N ALA A 165 22.76 -21.27 -5.89
CA ALA A 165 22.62 -19.80 -5.86
C ALA A 165 22.94 -19.19 -4.47
N ALA A 166 22.50 -19.83 -3.37
CA ALA A 166 22.78 -19.37 -2.01
C ALA A 166 24.27 -19.53 -1.62
N GLU A 167 24.90 -20.66 -1.94
CA GLU A 167 26.32 -20.92 -1.62
C GLU A 167 27.27 -20.08 -2.51
N ASN A 168 26.89 -19.82 -3.76
CA ASN A 168 27.69 -19.01 -4.69
C ASN A 168 27.65 -17.50 -4.34
N LEU A 169 26.56 -17.01 -3.75
CA LEU A 169 26.46 -15.61 -3.30
C LEU A 169 27.38 -15.32 -2.11
N ALA A 170 27.51 -16.26 -1.17
CA ALA A 170 28.45 -16.15 -0.05
C ALA A 170 29.91 -16.10 -0.53
N GLY A 171 30.26 -16.83 -1.60
CA GLY A 171 31.59 -16.76 -2.24
C GLY A 171 31.81 -15.54 -3.14
N SER A 172 30.74 -14.91 -3.63
CA SER A 172 30.83 -13.82 -4.61
C SER A 172 31.44 -12.52 -4.06
N GLY A 173 31.30 -12.24 -2.77
CA GLY A 173 31.96 -11.09 -2.13
C GLY A 173 33.49 -11.13 -2.23
N GLY A 174 34.08 -12.33 -2.29
CA GLY A 174 35.51 -12.53 -2.53
C GLY A 174 35.90 -12.44 -4.01
N VAL A 175 35.08 -12.99 -4.91
CA VAL A 175 35.36 -13.02 -6.35
C VAL A 175 35.20 -11.66 -7.02
N TYR A 176 34.21 -10.84 -6.59
CA TYR A 176 34.10 -9.46 -7.08
C TYR A 176 35.30 -8.61 -6.62
N ARG A 177 35.77 -8.75 -5.37
CA ARG A 177 37.00 -8.10 -4.87
C ARG A 177 38.26 -8.57 -5.59
N GLU A 178 38.39 -9.85 -5.89
CA GLU A 178 39.54 -10.38 -6.64
C GLU A 178 39.57 -9.95 -8.11
N ALA A 179 38.40 -9.81 -8.74
CA ALA A 179 38.30 -9.35 -10.12
C ALA A 179 38.56 -7.83 -10.24
N GLU A 180 38.17 -7.06 -9.22
CA GLU A 180 38.45 -5.62 -9.14
C GLU A 180 39.93 -5.38 -8.81
N GLY A 181 40.50 -6.10 -7.83
CA GLY A 181 41.94 -6.06 -7.53
C GLY A 181 42.83 -6.48 -8.71
N ARG A 182 42.42 -7.49 -9.49
CA ARG A 182 43.13 -7.89 -10.72
C ARG A 182 43.00 -6.87 -11.85
N ARG A 183 41.86 -6.17 -11.96
CA ARG A 183 41.71 -5.08 -12.95
C ARG A 183 42.55 -3.87 -12.59
N ASP A 184 42.64 -3.52 -11.30
CA ASP A 184 43.49 -2.44 -10.83
C ASP A 184 44.97 -2.79 -11.01
N GLU A 185 45.39 -4.04 -10.76
CA GLU A 185 46.77 -4.47 -11.00
C GLU A 185 47.15 -4.46 -12.50
N VAL A 186 46.25 -4.89 -13.38
CA VAL A 186 46.47 -4.84 -14.84
C VAL A 186 46.55 -3.38 -15.32
N ARG A 187 45.68 -2.49 -14.82
CA ARG A 187 45.69 -1.07 -15.17
C ARG A 187 46.94 -0.35 -14.63
N LEU A 188 47.39 -0.72 -13.43
CA LEU A 188 48.63 -0.21 -12.85
C LEU A 188 49.86 -0.67 -13.65
N ARG A 189 49.90 -1.94 -14.07
CA ARG A 189 50.98 -2.47 -14.93
C ARG A 189 50.99 -1.83 -16.32
N GLN A 190 49.83 -1.55 -16.90
CA GLN A 190 49.72 -0.85 -18.20
C GLN A 190 50.18 0.61 -18.11
N ARG A 191 49.87 1.31 -17.00
CA ARG A 191 50.40 2.65 -16.71
C ARG A 191 51.91 2.67 -16.49
N LEU A 192 52.43 1.72 -15.71
CA LEU A 192 53.87 1.60 -15.46
C LEU A 192 54.66 1.20 -16.72
N ALA A 193 54.01 0.51 -17.67
CA ALA A 193 54.58 0.18 -18.97
C ALA A 193 54.42 1.30 -20.02
N GLY A 194 53.78 2.42 -19.69
CA GLY A 194 53.57 3.55 -20.60
C GLY A 194 52.62 3.25 -21.77
N LEU A 195 51.69 2.30 -21.61
CA LEU A 195 50.81 1.78 -22.67
C LEU A 195 49.35 2.23 -22.55
N ASP A 196 49.03 3.32 -21.83
CA ASP A 196 47.64 3.82 -21.74
C ASP A 196 47.20 4.41 -23.10
N PRO A 197 46.13 3.93 -23.75
CA PRO A 197 45.37 4.74 -24.68
C PRO A 197 44.32 5.54 -23.87
N ASP A 198 44.17 6.83 -24.16
CA ASP A 198 43.17 7.72 -23.55
C ASP A 198 41.76 7.11 -23.41
#